data_AF-A0A699PV14-F1
#
_entry.id   AF-A0A699PV14-F1
#
_cell.length_a   1.000
_cell.length_b   1.000
_cell.length_c   1.000
_cell.angle_alpha   90.00
_cell.angle_beta   90.00
_cell.angle_gamma   90.00
#
_symmetry.space_group_name_H-M   'P 1'
#
loop_
_entity.id
_entity.type
_entity.pdbx_description
1 polymer ?
#
loop_
_entity_poly.entity_id
_entity_poly.type
_entity_poly.pdbx_seq_one_letter_code
_entity_poly.pdbx_strand_id
1 'polypeptide(L)'
;VTSLGSTPAIKLLSTTRIEDARFRVYSHRLDDKWLVGGASNTGGAVLCQLFSDEQLENLSKQIDPMKPSLLDYYLIPTEGERFPIADPKFVPR
;
A
#
# COMPACT_ATOMS: atom_id res chain seq x y z
N VAL A 1 9.69 3.50 -7.55
CA VAL A 1 8.51 4.38 -7.63
C VAL A 1 7.43 3.86 -6.69
N THR A 2 6.70 4.75 -6.04
CA THR A 2 5.51 4.43 -5.24
C THR A 2 4.32 5.11 -5.88
N SER A 3 3.25 4.37 -6.14
CA SER A 3 1.97 4.92 -6.60
C SER A 3 0.99 4.83 -5.44
N LEU A 4 0.47 5.99 -5.01
CA LEU A 4 -0.57 6.09 -4.00
C LEU A 4 -1.92 6.27 -4.70
N GLY A 5 -2.51 5.15 -5.12
CA GLY A 5 -3.84 5.13 -5.76
C GLY A 5 -4.91 4.55 -4.84
N SER A 6 -5.95 3.98 -5.43
CA SER A 6 -6.96 3.19 -4.70
C SER A 6 -6.33 2.08 -3.86
N THR A 7 -5.23 1.51 -4.37
CA THR A 7 -4.30 0.64 -3.64
C THR A 7 -2.88 1.18 -3.81
N PRO A 8 -2.01 1.16 -2.77
CA PRO A 8 -0.64 1.56 -2.92
C PRO A 8 0.17 0.44 -3.58
N ALA A 9 0.92 0.79 -4.62
CA ALA A 9 1.83 -0.11 -5.29
C ALA A 9 3.25 0.43 -5.20
N ILE A 10 4.17 -0.44 -4.79
CA ILE A 10 5.61 -0.15 -4.81
C ILE A 10 6.26 -0.86 -5.99
N LYS A 11 7.22 -0.18 -6.62
CA LYS A 11 8.13 -0.78 -7.60
C LYS A 11 9.57 -0.39 -7.26
N LEU A 12 10.41 -1.38 -7.08
CA LEU A 12 11.82 -1.25 -6.73
C LEU A 12 12.69 -1.75 -7.89
N LEU A 13 13.71 -0.98 -8.27
CA LEU A 13 14.70 -1.45 -9.23
C LEU A 13 15.74 -2.30 -8.49
N SER A 14 16.02 -3.49 -9.01
CA SER A 14 16.89 -4.49 -8.40
C SER A 14 17.83 -5.10 -9.45
N THR A 15 19.07 -5.44 -9.05
CA THR A 15 19.98 -6.25 -9.87
C THR A 15 19.63 -7.73 -9.82
N THR A 16 18.87 -8.16 -8.82
CA THR A 16 18.42 -9.55 -8.63
C THR A 16 16.93 -9.67 -8.93
N ARG A 17 16.54 -10.70 -9.69
CA ARG A 17 15.13 -11.05 -9.91
C ARG A 17 14.53 -11.54 -8.60
N ILE A 18 13.37 -11.01 -8.23
CA ILE A 18 12.64 -11.42 -7.03
C ILE A 18 11.22 -11.81 -7.44
N GLU A 19 10.81 -13.02 -7.07
CA GLU A 19 9.45 -13.52 -7.25
C GLU A 19 9.04 -14.27 -5.99
N ASP A 20 7.85 -13.96 -5.49
CA ASP A 20 7.27 -14.69 -4.37
C ASP A 20 5.75 -14.73 -4.56
N ALA A 21 5.24 -15.91 -4.93
CA ALA A 21 3.81 -16.11 -5.17
C ALA A 21 2.98 -15.91 -3.90
N ARG A 22 3.54 -16.14 -2.70
CA ARG A 22 2.85 -15.98 -1.42
C ARG A 22 2.45 -14.52 -1.20
N PHE A 23 3.36 -13.61 -1.49
CA PHE A 23 3.15 -12.16 -1.37
C PHE A 23 2.74 -11.49 -2.69
N ARG A 24 2.51 -12.28 -3.74
CA ARG A 24 2.27 -11.81 -5.13
C ARG A 24 3.31 -10.80 -5.61
N VAL A 25 4.57 -11.00 -5.21
CA VAL A 25 5.70 -10.21 -5.67
C VAL A 25 6.18 -10.77 -6.99
N TYR A 26 6.32 -9.91 -7.99
CA TYR A 26 6.79 -10.28 -9.32
C TYR A 26 7.80 -9.27 -9.86
N SER A 27 8.65 -9.72 -10.78
CA SER A 27 9.68 -8.89 -11.42
C SER A 27 9.41 -8.76 -12.91
N HIS A 28 9.47 -7.53 -13.42
CA HIS A 28 9.59 -7.28 -14.87
C HIS A 28 11.05 -6.97 -15.21
N ARG A 29 11.53 -7.49 -16.34
CA ARG A 29 12.85 -7.09 -16.86
C ARG A 29 12.80 -5.62 -17.28
N LEU A 30 13.79 -4.84 -16.87
CA LEU A 30 14.00 -3.47 -17.32
C LEU A 30 15.49 -3.29 -17.60
N ASP A 31 15.85 -3.23 -18.87
CA ASP A 31 17.24 -3.27 -19.34
C ASP A 31 18.04 -4.44 -18.75
N ASP A 32 19.16 -4.15 -18.08
CA ASP A 32 20.02 -5.12 -17.40
C ASP A 32 19.54 -5.50 -15.99
N LYS A 33 18.44 -4.89 -15.52
CA LYS A 33 17.90 -4.98 -14.15
C LYS A 33 16.48 -5.54 -14.12
N TRP A 34 15.90 -5.56 -12.92
CA TRP A 34 14.57 -6.06 -12.62
C TRP A 34 13.77 -5.01 -11.87
N LEU A 35 12.57 -4.72 -12.35
CA LEU A 35 11.59 -3.91 -11.65
C LEU A 35 10.67 -4.83 -10.84
N VAL A 36 10.94 -4.92 -9.54
CA VAL A 36 10.23 -5.75 -8.57
C VAL A 36 9.02 -4.99 -8.03
N GLY A 37 7.84 -5.61 -8.03
CA GLY A 37 6.59 -4.96 -7.62
C GLY A 37 5.83 -5.71 -6.53
N GLY A 38 5.10 -4.96 -5.71
CA GLY A 38 4.12 -5.45 -4.73
C GLY A 38 3.06 -4.39 -4.45
N ALA A 39 1.86 -4.79 -4.06
CA ALA A 39 0.76 -3.88 -3.78
C ALA A 39 -0.11 -4.36 -2.62
N SER A 40 -0.40 -3.45 -1.68
CA SER A 40 -1.27 -3.70 -0.53
C SER A 40 -2.72 -3.38 -0.87
N ASN A 41 -3.66 -4.01 -0.17
CA ASN A 41 -5.08 -3.71 -0.27
C ASN A 41 -5.52 -2.47 0.51
N THR A 42 -4.65 -1.84 1.32
CA THR A 42 -4.91 -0.55 1.96
C THR A 42 -4.98 0.61 0.95
N GLY A 43 -4.97 1.86 1.42
CA GLY A 43 -4.73 3.06 0.62
C GLY A 43 -5.97 3.87 0.30
N GLY A 44 -6.03 4.44 -0.90
CA GLY A 44 -7.05 5.42 -1.27
C GLY A 44 -8.47 4.88 -1.18
N ALA A 45 -8.71 3.61 -1.52
CA ALA A 45 -10.05 3.04 -1.51
C ALA A 45 -10.69 3.05 -0.12
N VAL A 46 -9.93 2.68 0.93
CA VAL A 46 -10.44 2.72 2.30
C VAL A 46 -10.53 4.15 2.83
N LEU A 47 -9.68 5.07 2.38
CA LEU A 47 -9.84 6.50 2.69
C LEU A 47 -11.13 7.08 2.10
N CYS A 48 -11.46 6.76 0.84
CA CYS A 48 -12.69 7.20 0.17
C CYS A 48 -13.97 6.60 0.77
N GLN A 49 -13.89 5.48 1.50
CA GLN A 49 -15.03 4.94 2.26
C GLN A 49 -15.33 5.77 3.52
N LEU A 50 -14.32 6.44 4.06
CA LEU A 50 -14.39 7.18 5.32
C LEU A 50 -14.57 8.68 5.12
N PHE A 51 -14.04 9.22 4.03
CA PHE A 51 -13.94 10.66 3.78
C PHE A 51 -14.21 10.98 2.32
N SER A 52 -14.82 12.14 2.06
CA SER A 52 -14.77 12.78 0.75
C SER A 52 -13.39 13.38 0.47
N ASP A 53 -13.08 13.65 -0.80
CA ASP A 53 -11.83 14.30 -1.20
C ASP A 53 -11.65 15.67 -0.50
N GLU A 54 -12.73 16.45 -0.37
CA GLU A 54 -12.73 17.74 0.33
C GLU A 54 -12.43 17.56 1.83
N GLN A 55 -13.01 16.54 2.47
CA GLN A 55 -12.72 16.23 3.87
C GLN A 55 -11.25 15.83 4.05
N LEU A 56 -10.71 14.98 3.17
CA LEU A 56 -9.30 14.58 3.20
C LEU A 56 -8.39 15.81 3.06
N GLU A 57 -8.67 16.71 2.13
CA GLU A 57 -7.87 17.92 1.94
C GLU A 57 -7.90 18.82 3.19
N ASN A 58 -9.08 19.06 3.75
CA ASN A 58 -9.26 19.95 4.89
C ASN A 58 -8.72 19.36 6.21
N LEU A 59 -8.88 18.05 6.43
CA LEU A 59 -8.33 17.37 7.60
C LEU A 59 -6.80 17.23 7.51
N SER A 60 -6.26 16.97 6.32
CA SER A 60 -4.81 16.84 6.14
C SER A 60 -4.04 18.11 6.51
N LYS A 61 -4.63 19.29 6.27
CA LYS A 61 -4.04 20.59 6.67
C LYS A 61 -3.88 20.76 8.18
N GLN A 62 -4.60 19.98 8.98
CA GLN A 62 -4.57 20.04 10.45
C GLN A 62 -3.59 19.03 11.06
N ILE A 63 -3.01 18.14 10.25
CA ILE A 63 -2.05 17.14 10.71
C ILE A 63 -0.68 17.79 10.89
N ASP A 64 -0.08 17.64 12.07
CA ASP A 64 1.35 17.87 12.26
C ASP A 64 2.12 16.60 11.85
N PRO A 65 2.81 16.58 10.71
CA PRO A 65 3.51 15.39 10.22
C PRO A 65 4.75 15.03 11.06
N MET A 66 5.23 15.95 11.91
CA MET A 66 6.38 15.70 12.78
C MET A 66 5.99 15.01 14.09
N LYS A 67 4.68 14.95 14.41
CA LYS A 67 4.17 14.29 15.62
C LYS A 67 3.59 12.91 15.27
N PRO A 68 4.15 11.81 15.83
CA PRO A 68 3.62 10.47 15.55
C PRO A 68 2.21 10.30 16.12
N SER A 69 1.38 9.56 15.38
CA SER A 69 0.10 9.06 15.90
C SER A 69 0.34 7.88 16.83
N LEU A 70 -0.45 7.77 17.91
CA LEU A 70 -0.45 6.61 18.81
C LEU A 70 -1.42 5.49 18.36
N LEU A 71 -2.08 5.67 17.21
CA LEU A 71 -3.05 4.73 16.65
C LEU A 71 -2.32 3.69 15.78
N ASP A 72 -2.51 2.40 16.05
CA ASP A 72 -1.95 1.27 15.27
C ASP A 72 -2.99 0.73 14.29
N TYR A 73 -3.36 1.54 13.30
CA TYR A 73 -4.34 1.12 12.30
C TYR A 73 -3.70 0.35 11.14
N TYR A 74 -4.41 -0.68 10.67
CA TYR A 74 -4.22 -1.29 9.36
C TYR A 74 -5.57 -1.34 8.65
N LEU A 75 -5.88 -0.26 7.93
CA LEU A 75 -7.17 -0.11 7.26
C LEU A 75 -7.16 -0.85 5.91
N ILE A 76 -8.13 -1.74 5.71
CA ILE A 76 -8.38 -2.40 4.42
C ILE A 76 -9.88 -2.31 4.12
N PRO A 77 -10.27 -2.16 2.84
CA PRO A 77 -11.67 -1.98 2.46
C PRO A 77 -12.51 -3.26 2.64
N THR A 78 -11.87 -4.43 2.60
CA THR A 78 -12.47 -5.76 2.77
C THR A 78 -11.46 -6.72 3.41
N GLU A 79 -11.93 -7.81 4.04
CA GLU A 79 -11.09 -8.87 4.59
C GLU A 79 -10.06 -9.39 3.56
N GLY A 80 -8.83 -9.61 4.03
CA GLY A 80 -7.73 -10.20 3.28
C GLY A 80 -6.68 -9.20 2.81
N GLU A 81 -5.42 -9.53 3.06
CA GLU A 81 -4.23 -8.82 2.57
C GLU A 81 -3.34 -9.76 1.76
N ARG A 82 -2.67 -9.19 0.75
CA ARG A 82 -1.79 -9.92 -0.17
C ARG A 82 -0.34 -9.53 0.01
N PHE A 83 -0.09 -8.27 0.35
CA PHE A 83 1.23 -7.72 0.58
C PHE A 83 1.11 -6.53 1.54
N PRO A 84 2.02 -6.34 2.50
CA PRO A 84 3.17 -7.19 2.82
C PRO A 84 2.80 -8.41 3.69
N ILE A 85 1.53 -8.54 4.10
CA ILE A 85 1.02 -9.66 4.89
C ILE A 85 0.24 -10.58 3.96
N ALA A 86 0.71 -11.81 3.76
CA ALA A 86 0.04 -12.80 2.94
C ALA A 86 -1.01 -13.55 3.78
N ASP A 87 -2.12 -12.90 4.09
CA ASP A 87 -3.20 -13.47 4.90
C ASP A 87 -4.57 -13.16 4.27
N PRO A 88 -5.24 -14.15 3.65
CA PRO A 88 -6.55 -13.96 3.03
C PRO A 88 -7.67 -13.66 4.04
N LYS A 89 -7.43 -13.85 5.34
CA LYS A 89 -8.37 -13.55 6.42
C LYS A 89 -7.94 -12.37 7.28
N PHE A 90 -6.98 -11.58 6.80
CA PHE A 90 -6.52 -10.41 7.53
C PHE A 90 -7.70 -9.45 7.75
N VAL A 91 -7.93 -9.09 9.00
CA VAL A 91 -9.00 -8.16 9.38
C VAL A 91 -8.41 -6.76 9.65
N PRO A 92 -9.14 -5.69 9.33
CA PRO A 92 -8.72 -4.35 9.72
C PRO A 92 -8.52 -4.24 11.23
N ARG A 93 -7.53 -3.44 11.64
CA ARG A 93 -7.27 -3.09 13.04
C ARG A 93 -7.12 -1.58 13.18
#